data_AF-A0A354M7Z9-F1
#
_entry.id   AF-A0A354M7Z9-F1
#
_cell.length_a   1.000
_cell.length_b   1.000
_cell.length_c   1.000
_cell.angle_alpha   90.00
_cell.angle_beta   90.00
_cell.angle_gamma   90.00
#
_symmetry.space_group_name_H-M   'P 1'
#
loop_
_entity.id
_entity.type
_entity.pdbx_description
1 polymer ?
#
loop_
_entity_poly.entity_id
_entity_poly.type
_entity_poly.pdbx_seq_one_letter_code
_entity_poly.pdbx_strand_id
1 'polypeptide(L)'
;RHCLVVANGTTQLGNMTPPHDISGRVIGEYLSREKNAQPLIDLMKKSYEILKNHPVNIKRREKGLNEANSIWLWGEGRKPALENFKKKNGVSGCVVSAVDLLKGIGICAGMDTPEVEGATGYLDTNFEGKAEAGIKAFKNGTDLVYLHFEAPDECGHRGEAENKVKAIEYIEKRALKPMLDYLSACSDDYRILIMPDHPTPLETKTHSSAPVPYLIYDSRKNKNGISPFTEKNAEKTGIFVEHGPDIMNKLLEKK
;
A
#
# COMPACT_ATOMS: atom_id res chain seq x y z
N ARG A 1 1.56 -14.89 -4.35
CA ARG A 1 1.38 -13.99 -5.51
C ARG A 1 2.34 -14.44 -6.61
N HIS A 2 2.02 -14.22 -7.89
CA HIS A 2 2.83 -14.68 -9.03
C HIS A 2 3.21 -13.49 -9.90
N CYS A 3 4.41 -13.51 -10.49
CA CYS A 3 4.89 -12.50 -11.43
C CYS A 3 5.38 -13.18 -12.71
N LEU A 4 5.07 -12.60 -13.86
CA LEU A 4 5.64 -12.99 -15.15
C LEU A 4 6.81 -12.04 -15.48
N VAL A 5 8.00 -12.60 -15.70
CA VAL A 5 9.17 -11.83 -16.15
C VAL A 5 9.39 -12.10 -17.62
N VAL A 6 9.39 -11.05 -18.44
CA VAL A 6 9.59 -11.13 -19.89
C VAL A 6 10.88 -10.41 -20.26
N ALA A 7 11.89 -11.16 -20.72
CA ALA A 7 13.11 -10.59 -21.25
C ALA A 7 12.82 -9.85 -22.56
N ASN A 8 13.38 -8.64 -22.72
CA ASN A 8 13.19 -7.79 -23.90
C ASN A 8 11.71 -7.51 -24.25
N GLY A 9 10.83 -7.51 -23.24
CA GLY A 9 9.41 -7.21 -23.40
C GLY A 9 9.12 -5.71 -23.62
N THR A 10 7.89 -5.41 -24.03
CA THR A 10 7.37 -4.04 -24.17
C THR A 10 6.29 -3.75 -23.14
N THR A 11 6.21 -2.50 -22.69
CA THR A 11 5.10 -1.99 -21.86
C THR A 11 4.04 -1.29 -22.69
N GLN A 12 4.19 -1.25 -24.03
CA GLN A 12 3.16 -0.76 -24.94
C GLN A 12 2.09 -1.83 -25.13
N LEU A 13 1.40 -2.17 -24.04
CA LEU A 13 0.41 -3.24 -23.96
C LEU A 13 -1.03 -2.71 -23.94
N GLY A 14 -1.22 -1.38 -23.97
CA GLY A 14 -2.55 -0.78 -23.88
C GLY A 14 -3.12 -0.88 -22.47
N ASN A 15 -4.44 -0.97 -22.35
CA ASN A 15 -5.09 -1.03 -21.04
C ASN A 15 -5.07 -2.47 -20.48
N MET A 16 -4.16 -2.73 -19.55
CA MET A 16 -4.06 -3.98 -18.80
C MET A 16 -4.78 -3.84 -17.45
N THR A 17 -6.11 -3.98 -17.48
CA THR A 17 -7.00 -3.64 -16.35
C THR A 17 -6.67 -4.43 -15.07
N PRO A 18 -6.48 -3.78 -13.90
CA PRO A 18 -6.37 -4.47 -12.62
C PRO A 18 -7.63 -5.29 -12.28
N PRO A 19 -7.49 -6.50 -11.72
CA PRO A 19 -8.65 -7.36 -11.44
C PRO A 19 -9.54 -6.83 -10.32
N HIS A 20 -8.97 -6.08 -9.35
CA HIS A 20 -9.74 -5.52 -8.23
C HIS A 20 -10.76 -4.47 -8.70
N ASP A 21 -10.45 -3.73 -9.78
CA ASP A 21 -11.35 -2.72 -10.37
C ASP A 21 -12.58 -3.30 -11.07
N ILE A 22 -12.55 -4.59 -11.41
CA ILE A 22 -13.58 -5.27 -12.19
C ILE A 22 -14.16 -6.49 -11.48
N SER A 23 -14.06 -6.52 -10.15
CA SER A 23 -14.59 -7.61 -9.33
C SER A 23 -16.06 -7.88 -9.64
N GLY A 24 -16.39 -9.14 -9.99
CA GLY A 24 -17.74 -9.57 -10.33
C GLY A 24 -18.21 -9.25 -11.76
N ARG A 25 -17.34 -8.69 -12.62
CA ARG A 25 -17.68 -8.32 -14.01
C ARG A 25 -17.16 -9.35 -15.03
N VAL A 26 -17.78 -9.37 -16.21
CA VAL A 26 -17.31 -10.17 -17.35
C VAL A 26 -16.06 -9.52 -17.94
N ILE A 27 -14.98 -10.29 -18.06
CA ILE A 27 -13.64 -9.77 -18.39
C ILE A 27 -13.45 -9.27 -19.82
N GLY A 28 -14.31 -9.67 -20.77
CA GLY A 28 -14.06 -9.51 -22.20
C GLY A 28 -13.82 -8.08 -22.67
N GLU A 29 -14.53 -7.12 -22.07
CA GLU A 29 -14.38 -5.68 -22.38
C GLU A 29 -13.12 -5.04 -21.77
N TYR A 30 -12.50 -5.72 -20.80
CA TYR A 30 -11.36 -5.24 -20.04
C TYR A 30 -10.02 -5.84 -20.50
N LEU A 31 -10.06 -6.75 -21.47
CA LEU A 31 -8.86 -7.28 -22.13
C LEU A 31 -8.29 -6.23 -23.08
N SER A 32 -6.98 -6.01 -23.01
CA SER A 32 -6.30 -5.16 -23.98
C SER A 32 -6.49 -5.69 -25.40
N ARG A 33 -6.74 -4.78 -26.34
CA ARG A 33 -6.84 -5.06 -27.77
C ARG A 33 -5.55 -4.76 -28.53
N GLU A 34 -4.53 -4.25 -27.85
CA GLU A 34 -3.25 -3.91 -28.46
C GLU A 34 -2.56 -5.15 -29.05
N LYS A 35 -1.95 -4.98 -30.22
CA LYS A 35 -1.26 -6.08 -30.92
C LYS A 35 -0.16 -6.70 -30.05
N ASN A 36 0.57 -5.87 -29.31
CA ASN A 36 1.64 -6.30 -28.42
C ASN A 36 1.14 -7.07 -27.19
N ALA A 37 -0.12 -6.89 -26.78
CA ALA A 37 -0.72 -7.62 -25.67
C ALA A 37 -1.22 -9.02 -26.06
N GLN A 38 -1.47 -9.27 -27.35
CA GLN A 38 -2.07 -10.52 -27.81
C GLN A 38 -1.36 -11.80 -27.32
N PRO A 39 -0.01 -11.89 -27.31
CA PRO A 39 0.67 -13.06 -26.75
C PRO A 39 0.35 -13.31 -25.27
N LEU A 40 0.16 -12.25 -24.48
CA LEU A 40 -0.21 -12.33 -23.07
C LEU A 40 -1.69 -12.69 -22.89
N ILE A 41 -2.57 -12.12 -23.72
CA ILE A 41 -4.00 -12.47 -23.71
C ILE A 41 -4.21 -13.94 -24.12
N ASP A 42 -3.47 -14.42 -25.11
CA ASP A 42 -3.48 -15.83 -25.50
C ASP A 42 -2.94 -16.74 -24.40
N LEU A 43 -1.92 -16.29 -23.66
CA LEU A 43 -1.42 -17.01 -22.49
C LEU A 43 -2.48 -17.08 -21.38
N MET A 44 -3.19 -15.98 -21.09
CA MET A 44 -4.33 -16.00 -20.15
C MET A 44 -5.39 -17.01 -20.59
N LYS A 45 -5.82 -16.99 -21.85
CA LYS A 45 -6.82 -17.92 -22.40
C LYS A 45 -6.36 -19.37 -22.30
N LYS A 46 -5.11 -19.66 -22.72
CA LYS A 46 -4.53 -21.02 -22.63
C LYS A 46 -4.39 -21.51 -21.20
N SER A 47 -4.12 -20.61 -20.25
CA SER A 47 -4.05 -20.97 -18.84
C SER A 47 -5.36 -21.57 -18.35
N TYR A 48 -6.50 -21.10 -18.87
CA TYR A 48 -7.80 -21.64 -18.49
C TYR A 48 -7.99 -23.10 -18.90
N GLU A 49 -7.60 -23.42 -20.13
CA GLU A 49 -7.68 -24.79 -20.65
C GLU A 49 -6.86 -25.78 -19.81
N ILE A 50 -5.73 -25.33 -19.26
CA ILE A 50 -4.86 -26.13 -18.39
C ILE A 50 -5.43 -26.19 -16.96
N LEU A 51 -5.79 -25.04 -16.39
CA LEU A 51 -6.09 -24.92 -14.97
C LEU A 51 -7.49 -25.44 -14.61
N LYS A 52 -8.49 -25.37 -15.50
CA LYS A 52 -9.88 -25.79 -15.22
C LYS A 52 -10.00 -27.27 -14.80
N ASN A 53 -9.09 -28.12 -15.28
CA ASN A 53 -9.05 -29.55 -14.98
C ASN A 53 -7.87 -29.93 -14.07
N HIS A 54 -7.16 -28.95 -13.52
CA HIS A 54 -6.06 -29.21 -12.61
C HIS A 54 -6.59 -29.89 -11.33
N PRO A 55 -5.93 -30.92 -10.75
CA PRO A 55 -6.43 -31.64 -9.58
C PRO A 55 -6.78 -30.75 -8.39
N VAL A 56 -6.07 -29.62 -8.22
CA VAL A 56 -6.39 -28.61 -7.20
C VAL A 56 -7.75 -27.97 -7.44
N ASN A 57 -8.07 -27.58 -8.68
CA ASN A 57 -9.35 -26.95 -9.01
C ASN A 57 -10.51 -27.95 -8.97
N ILE A 58 -10.29 -29.21 -9.34
CA ILE A 58 -11.26 -30.30 -9.13
C ILE A 58 -11.64 -30.41 -7.65
N LYS A 59 -10.63 -30.51 -6.76
CA LYS A 59 -10.86 -30.56 -5.31
C LYS A 59 -11.51 -29.30 -4.73
N ARG A 60 -11.26 -28.12 -5.31
CA ARG A 60 -11.92 -26.87 -4.91
C ARG A 60 -13.40 -26.91 -5.29
N ARG A 61 -13.71 -27.35 -6.51
CA ARG A 61 -15.08 -27.51 -7.02
C ARG A 61 -15.89 -28.50 -6.18
N GLU A 62 -15.32 -29.66 -5.85
CA GLU A 62 -15.94 -30.67 -4.97
C GLU A 62 -16.30 -30.11 -3.59
N LYS A 63 -15.57 -29.09 -3.12
CA LYS A 63 -15.81 -28.40 -1.85
C LYS A 63 -16.67 -27.14 -1.97
N GLY A 64 -17.19 -26.83 -3.17
CA GLY A 64 -17.95 -25.60 -3.42
C GLY A 64 -17.10 -24.31 -3.33
N LEU A 65 -15.78 -24.40 -3.46
CA LEU A 65 -14.87 -23.25 -3.42
C LEU A 65 -14.64 -22.68 -4.83
N ASN A 66 -14.44 -21.36 -4.94
CA ASN A 66 -14.08 -20.69 -6.19
C ASN A 66 -12.81 -21.30 -6.80
N GLU A 67 -12.82 -21.64 -8.08
CA GLU A 67 -11.67 -22.21 -8.77
C GLU A 67 -10.65 -21.12 -9.15
N ALA A 68 -9.35 -21.41 -9.01
CA ALA A 68 -8.28 -20.58 -9.52
C ALA A 68 -7.94 -21.05 -10.94
N ASN A 69 -8.88 -20.86 -11.86
CA ASN A 69 -8.88 -21.53 -13.15
C ASN A 69 -8.31 -20.69 -14.29
N SER A 70 -7.78 -19.48 -14.06
CA SER A 70 -7.13 -18.68 -15.09
C SER A 70 -6.12 -17.74 -14.44
N ILE A 71 -5.07 -17.38 -15.19
CA ILE A 71 -4.18 -16.28 -14.80
C ILE A 71 -4.74 -14.96 -15.32
N TRP A 72 -4.51 -13.88 -14.57
CA TRP A 72 -4.80 -12.51 -14.99
C TRP A 72 -3.51 -11.68 -14.89
N LEU A 73 -2.90 -11.39 -16.04
CA LEU A 73 -1.70 -10.56 -16.15
C LEU A 73 -2.10 -9.08 -16.28
N TRP A 74 -1.55 -8.25 -15.41
CA TRP A 74 -1.79 -6.80 -15.35
C TRP A 74 -0.62 -6.15 -14.61
N GLY A 75 -0.56 -4.81 -14.59
CA GLY A 75 0.47 -4.08 -13.85
C GLY A 75 1.85 -4.21 -14.51
N GLU A 76 1.90 -4.12 -15.83
CA GLU A 76 3.14 -4.15 -16.59
C GLU A 76 4.07 -3.00 -16.18
N GLY A 77 5.35 -3.32 -16.09
CA GLY A 77 6.36 -2.36 -15.69
C GLY A 77 7.76 -2.83 -16.01
N ARG A 78 8.70 -1.92 -15.85
CA ARG A 78 10.13 -2.21 -15.88
C ARG A 78 10.70 -2.01 -14.50
N LYS A 79 11.84 -2.62 -14.20
CA LYS A 79 12.58 -2.32 -12.97
C LYS A 79 12.82 -0.80 -12.92
N PRO A 80 12.29 -0.07 -11.92
CA PRO A 80 12.46 1.36 -11.86
C PRO A 80 13.90 1.71 -11.50
N ALA A 81 14.42 2.78 -12.10
CA ALA A 81 15.67 3.41 -11.66
C ALA A 81 15.32 4.51 -10.67
N LEU A 82 15.15 4.15 -9.40
CA LEU A 82 14.88 5.11 -8.34
C LEU A 82 16.19 5.73 -7.83
N GLU A 83 16.17 7.03 -7.56
CA GLU A 83 17.25 7.67 -6.83
C GLU A 83 17.32 7.11 -5.41
N ASN A 84 18.53 6.94 -4.88
CA ASN A 84 18.70 6.50 -3.50
C ASN A 84 18.08 7.51 -2.52
N PHE A 85 17.24 7.02 -1.61
CA PHE A 85 16.48 7.83 -0.67
C PHE A 85 17.38 8.71 0.20
N LYS A 86 18.47 8.15 0.73
CA LYS A 86 19.42 8.90 1.58
C LYS A 86 20.15 9.98 0.79
N LYS A 87 20.55 9.72 -0.45
CA LYS A 87 21.15 10.74 -1.32
C LYS A 87 20.19 11.89 -1.60
N LYS A 88 18.93 11.57 -1.91
CA LYS A 88 17.88 12.55 -2.20
C LYS A 88 17.47 13.35 -0.96
N ASN A 89 17.34 12.69 0.19
CA ASN A 89 16.71 13.25 1.38
C ASN A 89 17.65 13.65 2.51
N GLY A 90 18.92 13.26 2.46
CA GLY A 90 19.89 13.50 3.53
C GLY A 90 19.70 12.63 4.77
N VAL A 91 18.63 11.82 4.80
CA VAL A 91 18.24 10.96 5.92
C VAL A 91 18.10 9.52 5.46
N SER A 92 18.51 8.57 6.30
CA SER A 92 18.26 7.15 6.08
C SER A 92 16.77 6.82 6.26
N GLY A 93 16.33 5.70 5.69
CA GLY A 93 14.92 5.35 5.65
C GLY A 93 14.68 3.85 5.80
N CYS A 94 13.59 3.50 6.48
CA CYS A 94 13.09 2.14 6.63
C CYS A 94 11.61 2.08 6.24
N VAL A 95 11.22 1.09 5.43
CA VAL A 95 9.84 0.82 5.00
C VAL A 95 9.36 -0.46 5.68
N VAL A 96 8.45 -0.32 6.63
CA VAL A 96 7.80 -1.44 7.32
C VAL A 96 6.42 -1.64 6.71
N SER A 97 6.25 -2.68 5.91
CA SER A 97 5.00 -2.97 5.19
C SER A 97 4.73 -4.46 5.08
N ALA A 98 3.45 -4.81 4.89
CA ALA A 98 3.04 -6.15 4.48
C ALA A 98 3.05 -6.31 2.94
N VAL A 99 3.06 -5.18 2.21
CA VAL A 99 2.80 -5.14 0.77
C VAL A 99 4.13 -5.16 0.01
N ASP A 100 4.32 -6.18 -0.82
CA ASP A 100 5.52 -6.39 -1.63
C ASP A 100 5.87 -5.20 -2.52
N LEU A 101 4.88 -4.50 -3.06
CA LEU A 101 5.08 -3.31 -3.90
C LEU A 101 5.87 -2.22 -3.13
N LEU A 102 5.44 -1.91 -1.91
CA LEU A 102 6.07 -0.87 -1.09
C LEU A 102 7.46 -1.31 -0.62
N LYS A 103 7.64 -2.59 -0.26
CA LYS A 103 8.97 -3.14 0.03
C LYS A 103 9.88 -3.02 -1.20
N GLY A 104 9.39 -3.38 -2.39
CA GLY A 104 10.12 -3.27 -3.64
C GLY A 104 10.58 -1.84 -3.95
N ILE A 105 9.71 -0.84 -3.72
CA ILE A 105 10.05 0.59 -3.83
C ILE A 105 11.16 0.95 -2.83
N GLY A 106 11.02 0.55 -1.56
CA GLY A 106 12.05 0.77 -0.53
C GLY A 106 13.41 0.20 -0.93
N ILE A 107 13.45 -1.06 -1.37
CA ILE A 107 14.67 -1.72 -1.86
C ILE A 107 15.27 -0.96 -3.05
N CYS A 108 14.45 -0.58 -4.03
CA CYS A 108 14.92 0.17 -5.20
C CYS A 108 15.46 1.56 -4.83
N ALA A 109 14.94 2.18 -3.77
CA ALA A 109 15.41 3.44 -3.22
C ALA A 109 16.57 3.26 -2.21
N GLY A 110 17.02 2.04 -1.94
CA GLY A 110 18.08 1.75 -0.96
C GLY A 110 17.70 2.06 0.49
N MET A 111 16.44 1.86 0.83
CA MET A 111 15.90 1.87 2.19
C MET A 111 15.87 0.46 2.77
N ASP A 112 15.90 0.35 4.10
CA ASP A 112 15.72 -0.94 4.78
C ASP A 112 14.27 -1.39 4.69
N THR A 113 14.03 -2.70 4.52
CA THR A 113 12.68 -3.27 4.43
C THR A 113 12.58 -4.54 5.27
N PRO A 114 12.42 -4.43 6.61
CA PRO A 114 12.43 -5.58 7.48
C PRO A 114 11.23 -6.49 7.21
N GLU A 115 11.48 -7.80 7.29
CA GLU A 115 10.40 -8.79 7.32
C GLU A 115 9.75 -8.81 8.70
N VAL A 116 8.42 -8.82 8.71
CA VAL A 116 7.60 -8.88 9.93
C VAL A 116 6.71 -10.11 9.83
N GLU A 117 6.97 -11.08 10.69
CA GLU A 117 6.17 -12.30 10.75
C GLU A 117 4.70 -11.97 11.07
N GLY A 118 3.78 -12.58 10.33
CA GLY A 118 2.34 -12.32 10.47
C GLY A 118 1.87 -10.98 9.89
N ALA A 119 2.69 -10.25 9.14
CA ALA A 119 2.25 -9.05 8.42
C ALA A 119 1.44 -9.43 7.16
N THR A 120 0.13 -9.67 7.31
CA THR A 120 -0.76 -10.15 6.24
C THR A 120 -1.31 -9.06 5.33
N GLY A 121 -1.40 -7.82 5.83
CA GLY A 121 -2.08 -6.72 5.14
C GLY A 121 -3.60 -6.66 5.39
N TYR A 122 -4.19 -7.60 6.13
CA TYR A 122 -5.61 -7.60 6.49
C TYR A 122 -5.81 -7.28 7.97
N LEU A 123 -7.05 -7.39 8.48
CA LEU A 123 -7.36 -7.16 9.90
C LEU A 123 -6.62 -8.09 10.86
N ASP A 124 -6.18 -9.25 10.38
CA ASP A 124 -5.38 -10.22 11.13
C ASP A 124 -3.86 -9.94 11.05
N THR A 125 -3.45 -8.82 10.44
CA THR A 125 -2.03 -8.46 10.35
C THR A 125 -1.43 -8.25 11.74
N ASN A 126 -0.14 -8.55 11.87
CA ASN A 126 0.63 -8.27 13.07
C ASN A 126 0.93 -6.76 13.20
N PHE A 127 0.04 -6.00 13.84
CA PHE A 127 0.19 -4.56 14.06
C PHE A 127 1.35 -4.26 15.01
N GLU A 128 1.45 -5.01 16.10
CA GLU A 128 2.47 -4.89 17.13
C GLU A 128 3.86 -5.16 16.55
N GLY A 129 4.03 -6.26 15.82
CA GLY A 129 5.29 -6.61 15.18
C GLY A 129 5.75 -5.57 14.15
N LYS A 130 4.82 -4.90 13.47
CA LYS A 130 5.15 -3.76 12.59
C LYS A 130 5.65 -2.56 13.39
N ALA A 131 4.97 -2.20 14.48
CA ALA A 131 5.43 -1.12 15.35
C ALA A 131 6.81 -1.44 15.97
N GLU A 132 7.01 -2.65 16.45
CA GLU A 132 8.29 -3.13 16.98
C GLU A 132 9.42 -3.06 15.94
N ALA A 133 9.15 -3.44 14.69
CA ALA A 133 10.11 -3.31 13.60
C ALA A 133 10.49 -1.83 13.34
N GLY A 134 9.52 -0.92 13.41
CA GLY A 134 9.76 0.51 13.32
C GLY A 134 10.62 1.05 14.48
N ILE A 135 10.28 0.69 15.72
CA ILE A 135 11.05 1.03 16.92
C ILE A 135 12.49 0.49 16.81
N LYS A 136 12.65 -0.76 16.36
CA LYS A 136 13.96 -1.37 16.16
C LYS A 136 14.78 -0.63 15.10
N ALA A 137 14.15 -0.17 14.01
CA ALA A 137 14.82 0.62 12.99
C ALA A 137 15.38 1.94 13.57
N PHE A 138 14.58 2.66 14.37
CA PHE A 138 15.05 3.86 15.08
C PHE A 138 16.21 3.53 16.04
N LYS A 139 16.10 2.48 16.86
CA LYS A 139 17.18 2.03 17.77
C LYS A 139 18.48 1.68 17.03
N ASN A 140 18.39 1.27 15.77
CA ASN A 140 19.54 0.96 14.92
C ASN A 140 20.10 2.19 14.19
N GLY A 141 19.58 3.39 14.45
CA GLY A 141 20.05 4.65 13.86
C GLY A 141 19.41 5.01 12.52
N THR A 142 18.23 4.46 12.21
CA THR A 142 17.43 4.95 11.07
C THR A 142 16.81 6.29 11.41
N ASP A 143 16.88 7.25 10.48
CA ASP A 143 16.36 8.62 10.70
C ASP A 143 14.85 8.73 10.41
N LEU A 144 14.33 7.96 9.44
CA LEU A 144 12.92 7.96 9.04
C LEU A 144 12.35 6.55 8.94
N VAL A 145 11.23 6.30 9.61
CA VAL A 145 10.45 5.06 9.48
C VAL A 145 9.13 5.35 8.80
N TYR A 146 8.88 4.67 7.69
CA TYR A 146 7.59 4.62 7.01
C TYR A 146 6.85 3.34 7.44
N LEU A 147 5.81 3.51 8.25
CA LEU A 147 5.02 2.42 8.80
C LEU A 147 3.68 2.31 8.06
N HIS A 148 3.48 1.20 7.32
CA HIS A 148 2.37 1.05 6.40
C HIS A 148 1.32 0.00 6.83
N PHE A 149 0.04 0.30 6.63
CA PHE A 149 -1.09 -0.57 6.92
C PHE A 149 -2.10 -0.60 5.76
N GLU A 150 -2.19 -1.77 5.10
CA GLU A 150 -3.07 -2.02 3.97
C GLU A 150 -4.54 -2.24 4.37
N ALA A 151 -4.77 -2.74 5.59
CA ALA A 151 -6.08 -3.25 6.01
C ALA A 151 -7.28 -2.30 5.77
N PRO A 152 -7.18 -0.97 5.97
CA PRO A 152 -8.27 -0.06 5.67
C PRO A 152 -8.66 -0.02 4.18
N ASP A 153 -7.70 -0.14 3.27
CA ASP A 153 -7.93 -0.13 1.82
C ASP A 153 -8.66 -1.40 1.38
N GLU A 154 -8.15 -2.54 1.81
CA GLU A 154 -8.74 -3.86 1.60
C GLU A 154 -10.20 -3.95 2.09
N CYS A 155 -10.52 -3.32 3.23
CA CYS A 155 -11.90 -3.20 3.70
C CYS A 155 -12.74 -2.29 2.78
N GLY A 156 -12.15 -1.23 2.22
CA GLY A 156 -12.76 -0.36 1.22
C GLY A 156 -13.18 -1.11 -0.03
N HIS A 157 -12.27 -1.88 -0.63
CA HIS A 157 -12.55 -2.73 -1.79
C HIS A 157 -13.64 -3.78 -1.56
N ARG A 158 -13.77 -4.30 -0.33
CA ARG A 158 -14.83 -5.25 0.02
C ARG A 158 -16.15 -4.58 0.41
N GLY A 159 -16.15 -3.27 0.64
CA GLY A 159 -17.32 -2.53 1.15
C GLY A 159 -17.66 -2.85 2.60
N GLU A 160 -16.65 -3.18 3.42
CA GLU A 160 -16.82 -3.60 4.81
C GLU A 160 -16.64 -2.40 5.76
N ALA A 161 -17.72 -1.64 5.99
CA ALA A 161 -17.67 -0.42 6.80
C ALA A 161 -17.14 -0.66 8.23
N GLU A 162 -17.70 -1.65 8.94
CA GLU A 162 -17.31 -1.96 10.32
C GLU A 162 -15.85 -2.42 10.43
N ASN A 163 -15.38 -3.21 9.48
CA ASN A 163 -14.00 -3.68 9.44
C ASN A 163 -13.04 -2.55 9.09
N LYS A 164 -13.44 -1.62 8.22
CA LYS A 164 -12.64 -0.43 7.90
C LYS A 164 -12.44 0.45 9.13
N VAL A 165 -13.50 0.66 9.92
CA VAL A 165 -13.42 1.37 11.22
C VAL A 165 -12.50 0.62 12.18
N LYS A 166 -12.71 -0.68 12.37
CA LYS A 166 -11.83 -1.51 13.24
C LYS A 166 -10.37 -1.46 12.82
N ALA A 167 -10.08 -1.47 11.52
CA ALA A 167 -8.71 -1.37 11.01
C ALA A 167 -8.05 -0.06 11.45
N ILE A 168 -8.75 1.07 11.36
CA ILE A 168 -8.26 2.39 11.80
C ILE A 168 -8.04 2.41 13.32
N GLU A 169 -8.98 1.88 14.11
CA GLU A 169 -8.85 1.78 15.57
C GLU A 169 -7.68 0.87 15.99
N TYR A 170 -7.43 -0.21 15.25
CA TYR A 170 -6.29 -1.10 15.49
C TYR A 170 -4.97 -0.42 15.13
N ILE A 171 -4.89 0.33 14.04
CA ILE A 171 -3.71 1.14 13.73
C ILE A 171 -3.42 2.11 14.88
N GLU A 172 -4.43 2.82 15.37
CA GLU A 172 -4.29 3.77 16.47
C GLU A 172 -3.77 3.08 17.75
N LYS A 173 -4.46 2.03 18.21
CA LYS A 173 -4.18 1.41 19.52
C LYS A 173 -2.98 0.48 19.51
N ARG A 174 -2.79 -0.28 18.43
CA ARG A 174 -1.85 -1.43 18.37
C ARG A 174 -0.55 -1.10 17.65
N ALA A 175 -0.48 0.03 16.95
CA ALA A 175 0.74 0.46 16.29
C ALA A 175 1.14 1.90 16.61
N LEU A 176 0.25 2.87 16.39
CA LEU A 176 0.55 4.28 16.60
C LEU A 176 0.85 4.57 18.07
N LYS A 177 0.01 4.08 19.00
CA LYS A 177 0.22 4.27 20.45
C LYS A 177 1.58 3.71 20.93
N PRO A 178 1.98 2.46 20.63
CA PRO A 178 3.32 1.97 20.93
C PRO A 178 4.46 2.81 20.34
N MET A 179 4.32 3.28 19.09
CA MET A 179 5.32 4.17 18.47
C MET A 179 5.42 5.51 19.21
N LEU A 180 4.29 6.11 19.58
CA LEU A 180 4.25 7.35 20.35
C LEU A 180 4.85 7.18 21.74
N ASP A 181 4.56 6.06 22.42
CA ASP A 181 5.12 5.76 23.74
C ASP A 181 6.65 5.66 23.67
N TYR A 182 7.17 4.96 22.67
CA TYR A 182 8.60 4.90 22.42
C TYR A 182 9.21 6.29 22.16
N LEU A 183 8.65 7.04 21.21
CA LEU A 183 9.17 8.37 20.82
C LEU A 183 9.13 9.36 21.99
N SER A 184 8.07 9.35 22.79
CA SER A 184 7.93 10.23 23.95
C SER A 184 8.88 9.89 25.11
N ALA A 185 9.35 8.65 25.18
CA ALA A 185 10.35 8.22 26.15
C ALA A 185 11.80 8.50 25.68
N CYS A 186 11.99 8.82 24.40
CA CYS A 186 13.28 9.26 23.87
C CYS A 186 13.52 10.74 24.19
N SER A 187 14.79 11.12 24.31
CA SER A 187 15.19 12.52 24.51
C SER A 187 15.23 13.34 23.21
N ASP A 188 15.15 12.67 22.06
CA ASP A 188 15.28 13.29 20.75
C ASP A 188 13.99 13.97 20.32
N ASP A 189 14.14 15.08 19.58
CA ASP A 189 13.02 15.70 18.89
C ASP A 189 12.53 14.82 17.74
N TYR A 190 11.22 14.75 17.55
CA TYR A 190 10.62 13.91 16.52
C TYR A 190 9.44 14.59 15.82
N ARG A 191 9.19 14.15 14.58
CA ARG A 191 8.06 14.57 13.77
C ARG A 191 7.32 13.36 13.24
N ILE A 192 6.00 13.47 13.13
CA ILE A 192 5.13 12.38 12.67
C ILE A 192 4.24 12.92 11.58
N LEU A 193 4.16 12.20 10.46
CA LEU A 193 3.18 12.42 9.41
C LEU A 193 2.20 11.25 9.42
N ILE A 194 0.91 11.54 9.53
CA ILE A 194 -0.18 10.56 9.43
C ILE A 194 -1.04 10.95 8.23
N MET A 195 -1.17 10.05 7.25
CA MET A 195 -2.06 10.20 6.11
C MET A 195 -2.28 8.84 5.43
N PRO A 196 -3.44 8.62 4.79
CA PRO A 196 -3.55 7.60 3.75
C PRO A 196 -2.87 8.09 2.46
N ASP A 197 -2.52 7.17 1.57
CA ASP A 197 -1.96 7.44 0.25
C ASP A 197 -3.05 7.73 -0.80
N HIS A 198 -4.23 7.12 -0.67
CA HIS A 198 -5.41 7.45 -1.46
C HIS A 198 -6.74 7.14 -0.74
N PRO A 199 -7.86 7.71 -1.21
CA PRO A 199 -9.19 7.31 -0.78
C PRO A 199 -9.67 6.05 -1.52
N THR A 200 -10.34 5.17 -0.78
CA THR A 200 -11.05 3.98 -1.32
C THR A 200 -12.47 3.96 -0.76
N PRO A 201 -13.41 4.73 -1.36
CA PRO A 201 -14.76 4.88 -0.84
C PRO A 201 -15.53 3.55 -0.84
N LEU A 202 -16.30 3.29 0.21
CA LEU A 202 -17.09 2.06 0.35
C LEU A 202 -18.18 1.91 -0.71
N GLU A 203 -18.71 3.03 -1.21
CA GLU A 203 -19.74 3.06 -2.25
C GLU A 203 -19.20 2.60 -3.60
N THR A 204 -18.00 3.04 -3.97
CA THR A 204 -17.37 2.72 -5.26
C THR A 204 -16.54 1.45 -5.21
N LYS A 205 -16.06 1.04 -4.02
CA LYS A 205 -15.21 -0.15 -3.80
C LYS A 205 -13.93 -0.17 -4.65
N THR A 206 -13.49 1.01 -5.08
CA THR A 206 -12.25 1.23 -5.85
C THR A 206 -11.68 2.59 -5.44
N HIS A 207 -10.46 2.86 -5.84
CA HIS A 207 -9.76 4.09 -5.54
C HIS A 207 -10.48 5.30 -6.14
N SER A 208 -10.33 6.46 -5.52
CA SER A 208 -10.73 7.74 -6.10
C SER A 208 -9.57 8.73 -6.09
N SER A 209 -9.71 9.83 -6.84
CA SER A 209 -8.72 10.91 -6.91
C SER A 209 -9.00 12.04 -5.91
N ALA A 210 -9.94 11.84 -4.98
CA ALA A 210 -10.25 12.85 -3.98
C ALA A 210 -9.04 13.11 -3.06
N PRO A 211 -8.88 14.34 -2.53
CA PRO A 211 -7.80 14.64 -1.60
C PRO A 211 -7.93 13.81 -0.31
N VAL A 212 -6.79 13.52 0.31
CA VAL A 212 -6.68 12.80 1.58
C VAL A 212 -6.35 13.75 2.74
N PRO A 213 -6.86 13.51 3.96
CA PRO A 213 -6.46 14.27 5.12
C PRO A 213 -5.04 13.89 5.55
N TYR A 214 -4.27 14.86 6.05
CA TYR A 214 -2.98 14.59 6.67
C TYR A 214 -2.81 15.35 7.98
N LEU A 215 -1.97 14.83 8.87
CA LEU A 215 -1.57 15.46 10.12
C LEU A 215 -0.05 15.42 10.24
N ILE A 216 0.57 16.58 10.56
CA ILE A 216 1.98 16.66 10.94
C ILE A 216 2.06 17.09 12.40
N TYR A 217 2.67 16.24 13.23
CA TYR A 217 3.06 16.55 14.60
C TYR A 217 4.56 16.84 14.66
N ASP A 218 4.96 17.75 15.55
CA ASP A 218 6.35 18.15 15.77
C ASP A 218 6.55 18.38 17.26
N SER A 219 7.37 17.55 17.93
CA SER A 219 7.56 17.55 19.39
C SER A 219 8.09 18.89 19.92
N ARG A 220 8.73 19.68 19.06
CA ARG A 220 9.31 20.99 19.41
C ARG A 220 8.27 22.11 19.46
N LYS A 221 7.06 21.88 18.95
CA LYS A 221 6.04 22.91 18.72
C LYS A 221 4.79 22.60 19.55
N ASN A 222 4.41 23.54 20.41
CA ASN A 222 3.11 23.49 21.08
C ASN A 222 2.02 24.11 20.19
N LYS A 223 1.54 23.35 19.20
CA LYS A 223 0.45 23.75 18.30
C LYS A 223 -0.65 22.70 18.31
N ASN A 224 -1.87 23.13 18.58
CA ASN A 224 -3.05 22.28 18.45
C ASN A 224 -3.66 22.43 17.05
N GLY A 225 -3.92 21.29 16.41
CA GLY A 225 -4.72 21.22 15.18
C GLY A 225 -6.22 21.19 15.47
N ILE A 226 -7.00 20.93 14.43
CA ILE A 226 -8.44 20.68 14.55
C ILE A 226 -8.69 19.20 14.91
N SER A 227 -9.58 18.95 15.87
CA SER A 227 -9.94 17.61 16.34
C SER A 227 -11.45 17.36 16.13
N PRO A 228 -11.88 16.12 15.81
CA PRO A 228 -11.05 14.94 15.51
C PRO A 228 -10.42 14.97 14.10
N PHE A 229 -9.40 14.14 13.89
CA PHE A 229 -8.76 13.94 12.58
C PHE A 229 -9.72 13.24 11.61
N THR A 230 -10.31 14.02 10.71
CA THR A 230 -11.29 13.57 9.71
C THR A 230 -11.13 14.41 8.44
N GLU A 231 -11.60 13.91 7.31
CA GLU A 231 -11.62 14.59 6.01
C GLU A 231 -12.29 15.97 6.13
N LYS A 232 -13.50 16.01 6.74
CA LYS A 232 -14.29 17.23 6.93
C LYS A 232 -13.56 18.29 7.77
N ASN A 233 -12.82 17.87 8.80
CA ASN A 233 -12.09 18.83 9.64
C ASN A 233 -10.78 19.26 8.98
N ALA A 234 -10.09 18.37 8.27
CA ALA A 234 -8.90 18.72 7.50
C ALA A 234 -9.21 19.78 6.43
N GLU A 235 -10.32 19.63 5.70
CA GLU A 235 -10.77 20.60 4.68
C GLU A 235 -10.97 22.01 5.26
N LYS A 236 -11.57 22.13 6.46
CA LYS A 236 -11.80 23.42 7.13
C LYS A 236 -10.51 24.18 7.47
N THR A 237 -9.36 23.51 7.51
CA THR A 237 -8.08 24.18 7.80
C THR A 237 -7.62 25.06 6.64
N GLY A 238 -8.08 24.78 5.41
CA GLY A 238 -7.60 25.43 4.18
C GLY A 238 -6.13 25.12 3.84
N ILE A 239 -5.46 24.25 4.60
CA ILE A 239 -4.07 23.86 4.35
C ILE A 239 -4.07 22.72 3.35
N PHE A 240 -3.48 22.95 2.18
CA PHE A 240 -3.45 21.98 1.09
C PHE A 240 -2.05 21.82 0.51
N VAL A 241 -1.72 20.60 0.11
CA VAL A 241 -0.50 20.26 -0.63
C VAL A 241 -0.94 19.65 -1.95
N GLU A 242 -0.81 20.42 -3.03
CA GLU A 242 -1.31 20.03 -4.34
C GLU A 242 -0.51 18.84 -4.92
N HIS A 243 0.81 18.90 -4.83
CA HIS A 243 1.68 17.83 -5.30
C HIS A 243 2.06 16.91 -4.13
N GLY A 244 1.43 15.73 -4.07
CA GLY A 244 1.59 14.76 -2.97
C GLY A 244 3.03 14.52 -2.50
N PRO A 245 4.02 14.27 -3.39
CA PRO A 245 5.42 14.08 -3.00
C PRO A 245 6.04 15.23 -2.20
N ASP A 246 5.53 16.45 -2.31
CA ASP A 246 6.04 17.61 -1.59
C ASP A 246 5.74 17.54 -0.08
N ILE A 247 4.83 16.66 0.36
CA ILE A 247 4.57 16.42 1.78
C ILE A 247 5.84 15.95 2.51
N MET A 248 6.72 15.23 1.81
CA MET A 248 8.01 14.77 2.37
C MET A 248 8.92 15.96 2.68
N ASN A 249 8.94 16.99 1.84
CA ASN A 249 9.71 18.21 2.10
C ASN A 249 9.17 18.92 3.34
N LYS A 250 7.84 18.96 3.53
CA LYS A 250 7.22 19.50 4.75
C LYS A 250 7.61 18.70 5.99
N LEU A 251 7.56 17.37 5.94
CA LEU A 251 7.95 16.48 7.04
C LEU A 251 9.44 16.62 7.39
N LEU A 252 10.31 16.74 6.39
CA LEU A 252 11.76 16.85 6.59
C LEU A 252 12.25 18.29 6.77
N GLU A 253 11.36 19.30 6.71
CA GLU A 253 11.74 20.71 6.80
C GLU A 253 12.75 21.15 5.72
N LYS A 254 12.64 20.53 4.54
CA LYS A 254 13.44 20.90 3.37
C LYS A 254 12.93 22.21 2.76
N LYS A 255 13.87 23.05 2.33
CA LYS A 255 13.60 24.28 1.60
C LYS A 255 13.16 24.00 0.17
#